data_AF-A0A147KLY1-F1
#
_entry.id   AF-A0A147KLY1-F1
#
_cell.length_a   1.000
_cell.length_b   1.000
_cell.length_c   1.000
_cell.angle_alpha   90.00
_cell.angle_beta   90.00
_cell.angle_gamma   90.00
#
_symmetry.space_group_name_H-M   'P 1'
#
loop_
_entity.id
_entity.type
_entity.pdbx_description
1 polymer ?
#
loop_
_entity_poly.entity_id
_entity_poly.type
_entity_poly.pdbx_seq_one_letter_code
_entity_poly.pdbx_strand_id
1 'polypeptide(L)'
;MSFFEHLTEFGGLPVVDYPCADLQEEQLNRARQWARRTGHPLPERLEPSEAYTAALAAPGTAAWRLRVMYPARQPFADLFAHFLDEVDTAQVSALVVGCWGEETGQGPRDLLVEHADRFPALRALFFGEFVQEEAEVSWIEQCDVAPLLAAFPR
;
A
#
# COMPACT_ATOMS: atom_id res chain seq x y z
N MET A 1 -0.77 -18.07 -6.88
CA MET A 1 -1.07 -17.08 -5.85
C MET A 1 -2.31 -17.53 -5.12
N SER A 2 -2.25 -17.51 -3.79
CA SER A 2 -3.41 -17.70 -2.91
C SER A 2 -4.11 -16.35 -2.81
N PHE A 3 -5.45 -16.29 -2.89
CA PHE A 3 -6.20 -15.04 -2.67
C PHE A 3 -6.28 -14.64 -1.19
N PHE A 4 -5.69 -15.43 -0.29
CA PHE A 4 -5.69 -15.22 1.16
C PHE A 4 -4.45 -14.47 1.67
N GLU A 5 -3.45 -14.27 0.82
CA GLU A 5 -2.18 -13.69 1.22
C GLU A 5 -1.79 -12.56 0.27
N HIS A 6 -1.35 -11.48 0.88
CA HIS A 6 -0.73 -10.36 0.22
C HIS A 6 0.56 -10.79 -0.52
N LEU A 7 0.86 -10.11 -1.62
CA LEU A 7 2.13 -10.30 -2.33
C LEU A 7 3.30 -9.94 -1.41
N THR A 8 4.32 -10.79 -1.45
CA THR A 8 5.60 -10.55 -0.77
C THR A 8 6.67 -10.06 -1.73
N GLU A 9 6.50 -10.25 -3.03
CA GLU A 9 7.41 -9.80 -4.09
C GLU A 9 6.62 -9.32 -5.32
N PHE A 10 7.09 -8.26 -5.97
CA PHE A 10 6.53 -7.74 -7.21
C PHE A 10 7.62 -7.02 -8.02
N GLY A 11 7.65 -7.22 -9.35
CA GLY A 11 8.67 -6.61 -10.22
C GLY A 11 10.12 -7.06 -9.89
N GLY A 12 10.30 -8.21 -9.21
CA GLY A 12 11.61 -8.67 -8.74
C GLY A 12 12.11 -7.97 -7.47
N LEU A 13 11.25 -7.21 -6.79
CA LEU A 13 11.55 -6.50 -5.54
C LEU A 13 10.67 -7.02 -4.39
N PRO A 14 11.17 -6.97 -3.14
CA PRO A 14 10.34 -7.25 -1.98
C PRO A 14 9.23 -6.21 -1.83
N VAL A 15 8.02 -6.65 -1.52
CA VAL A 15 6.89 -5.75 -1.25
C VAL A 15 7.00 -5.20 0.16
N VAL A 16 6.86 -3.87 0.28
CA VAL A 16 6.90 -3.16 1.56
C VAL A 16 5.64 -2.31 1.68
N ASP A 17 4.84 -2.56 2.72
CA ASP A 17 3.66 -1.73 3.03
C ASP A 17 4.11 -0.33 3.45
N TYR A 18 3.55 0.67 2.80
CA TYR A 18 3.56 2.03 3.30
C TYR A 18 2.54 2.17 4.45
N PRO A 19 2.92 2.80 5.57
CA PRO A 19 2.07 2.82 6.75
C PRO A 19 0.77 3.61 6.54
N CYS A 20 -0.35 2.90 6.62
CA CYS A 20 -1.68 3.49 6.83
C CYS A 20 -1.99 3.54 8.33
N ALA A 21 -2.50 4.67 8.80
CA ALA A 21 -2.78 4.91 10.22
C ALA A 21 -3.78 3.88 10.78
N ASP A 22 -4.78 3.50 9.99
CA ASP A 22 -5.79 2.51 10.39
C ASP A 22 -5.18 1.13 10.59
N LEU A 23 -4.35 0.69 9.64
CA LEU A 23 -3.68 -0.60 9.71
C LEU A 23 -2.64 -0.63 10.84
N GLN A 24 -1.93 0.47 11.07
CA GLN A 24 -1.00 0.60 12.20
C GLN A 24 -1.72 0.52 13.55
N GLU A 25 -2.87 1.17 13.70
CA GLU A 25 -3.64 1.09 14.94
C GLU A 25 -4.13 -0.34 15.19
N GLU A 26 -4.61 -1.03 14.15
CA GLU A 26 -5.03 -2.42 14.24
C GLU A 26 -3.88 -3.34 14.66
N GLN A 27 -2.71 -3.19 14.02
CA GLN A 27 -1.50 -3.94 14.35
C GLN A 27 -1.05 -3.68 15.80
N LEU A 28 -1.08 -2.42 16.26
CA LEU A 28 -0.75 -2.06 17.65
C LEU A 28 -1.73 -2.71 18.63
N ASN A 29 -3.02 -2.70 18.31
CA ASN A 29 -4.05 -3.33 19.12
C ASN A 29 -3.85 -4.85 19.19
N ARG A 30 -3.52 -5.50 18.07
CA ARG A 30 -3.17 -6.93 18.03
C ARG A 30 -1.92 -7.24 18.88
N ALA A 31 -0.87 -6.42 18.77
CA ALA A 31 0.35 -6.56 19.57
C ALA A 31 0.07 -6.42 21.08
N ARG A 32 -0.74 -5.43 21.48
CA ARG A 32 -1.19 -5.24 22.87
C ARG A 32 -2.00 -6.43 23.37
N GLN A 33 -2.91 -6.96 22.58
CA GLN A 33 -3.69 -8.14 22.94
C GLN A 33 -2.81 -9.38 23.13
N TRP A 34 -1.81 -9.57 22.26
CA TRP A 34 -0.80 -10.63 22.43
C TRP A 34 0.01 -10.44 23.72
N ALA A 35 0.51 -9.24 23.98
CA ALA A 35 1.31 -8.93 25.16
C ALA A 35 0.54 -9.21 26.46
N ARG A 36 -0.75 -8.83 26.51
CA ARG A 36 -1.65 -9.18 27.63
C ARG A 36 -1.78 -10.69 27.84
N ARG A 37 -1.90 -11.46 26.76
CA ARG A 37 -2.07 -12.93 26.83
C ARG A 37 -0.79 -13.67 27.21
N THR A 38 0.37 -13.09 26.91
CA THR A 38 1.69 -13.74 27.07
C THR A 38 2.51 -13.18 28.23
N GLY A 39 2.05 -12.11 28.88
CA GLY A 39 2.76 -11.48 30.00
C GLY A 39 3.92 -10.57 29.59
N HIS A 40 3.98 -10.17 28.32
CA HIS A 40 4.96 -9.19 27.83
C HIS A 40 4.52 -7.75 28.12
N PRO A 41 5.46 -6.79 28.18
CA PRO A 41 5.13 -5.37 28.28
C PRO A 41 4.21 -4.89 27.15
N LEU A 42 3.30 -3.96 27.46
CA LEU A 42 2.40 -3.39 26.47
C LEU A 42 3.17 -2.39 25.59
N PRO A 43 3.20 -2.57 24.26
CA PRO A 43 3.82 -1.58 23.38
C PRO A 43 2.99 -0.29 23.35
N GLU A 44 3.67 0.84 23.45
CA GLU A 44 3.07 2.17 23.31
C GLU A 44 2.88 2.55 21.83
N ARG A 45 3.86 2.21 20.99
CA ARG A 45 3.88 2.42 19.54
C ARG A 45 4.36 1.16 18.81
N LEU A 46 4.16 1.13 17.50
CA LEU A 46 4.86 0.18 16.64
C LEU A 46 6.22 0.76 16.25
N GLU A 47 7.25 -0.08 16.36
CA GLU A 47 8.55 0.23 15.79
C GLU A 47 8.50 -0.07 14.28
N PRO A 48 9.02 0.83 13.43
CA PRO A 48 9.11 0.56 12.00
C PRO A 48 9.88 -0.75 11.75
N SER A 49 9.43 -1.54 10.77
CA SER A 49 10.16 -2.74 10.40
C SER A 49 11.49 -2.39 9.75
N GLU A 50 12.49 -3.26 9.89
CA GLU A 50 13.78 -3.10 9.24
C GLU A 50 13.63 -2.98 7.70
N ALA A 51 12.70 -3.74 7.12
CA ALA A 51 12.37 -3.67 5.70
C ALA A 51 11.82 -2.28 5.29
N TYR A 52 10.93 -1.70 6.11
CA TYR A 52 10.42 -0.34 5.86
C TYR A 52 11.53 0.71 5.97
N THR A 53 12.36 0.64 7.02
CA THR A 53 13.49 1.56 7.19
C THR A 53 14.50 1.46 6.06
N ALA A 54 14.82 0.25 5.59
CA ALA A 54 15.70 0.03 4.46
C ALA A 54 15.09 0.55 3.14
N ALA A 55 13.79 0.32 2.92
CA ALA A 55 13.08 0.83 1.75
C ALA A 55 13.03 2.36 1.72
N LEU A 56 12.78 3.02 2.86
CA LEU A 56 12.83 4.49 2.94
C LEU A 56 14.21 5.04 2.59
N ALA A 57 15.28 4.36 3.00
CA ALA A 57 16.64 4.77 2.67
C ALA A 57 17.00 4.56 1.19
N ALA A 58 16.37 3.59 0.52
CA ALA A 58 16.59 3.28 -0.89
C ALA A 58 15.26 2.92 -1.60
N PRO A 59 14.40 3.90 -1.95
CA PRO A 59 13.05 3.61 -2.42
C PRO A 59 12.95 2.75 -3.68
N GLY A 60 14.00 2.74 -4.51
CA GLY A 60 14.07 1.91 -5.72
C GLY A 60 14.33 0.42 -5.47
N THR A 61 14.62 -0.01 -4.23
CA THR A 61 14.86 -1.41 -3.88
C THR A 61 13.63 -2.14 -3.34
N ALA A 62 12.48 -1.48 -3.30
CA ALA A 62 11.23 -2.05 -2.80
C ALA A 62 10.09 -1.86 -3.81
N ALA A 63 9.17 -2.81 -3.83
CA ALA A 63 7.85 -2.63 -4.41
C ALA A 63 6.94 -2.03 -3.34
N TRP A 64 6.66 -0.74 -3.43
CA TRP A 64 5.86 -0.05 -2.41
C TRP A 64 4.39 -0.45 -2.53
N ARG A 65 3.77 -0.86 -1.42
CA ARG A 65 2.33 -1.11 -1.37
C ARG A 65 1.60 0.03 -0.66
N LEU A 66 0.62 0.60 -1.35
CA LEU A 66 -0.33 1.56 -0.80
C LEU A 66 -1.68 0.89 -0.65
N ARG A 67 -2.19 0.84 0.58
CA ARG A 67 -3.53 0.32 0.88
C ARG A 67 -4.09 0.94 2.14
N VAL A 68 -5.41 0.98 2.20
CA VAL A 68 -6.19 1.36 3.37
C VAL A 68 -7.09 0.20 3.77
N MET A 69 -7.72 0.31 4.94
CA MET A 69 -8.71 -0.67 5.39
C MET A 69 -10.10 -0.28 4.88
N TYR A 70 -11.02 -1.24 4.75
CA TYR A 70 -12.44 -0.95 4.58
C TYR A 70 -13.23 -1.29 5.86
N PRO A 71 -14.12 -0.40 6.36
CA PRO A 71 -14.28 0.98 5.93
C PRO A 71 -13.06 1.84 6.30
N ALA A 72 -12.65 2.74 5.39
CA ALA A 72 -11.49 3.60 5.61
C ALA A 72 -11.83 4.75 6.57
N ARG A 73 -11.01 4.96 7.60
CA ARG A 73 -11.03 6.21 8.38
C ARG A 73 -10.00 7.19 7.83
N GLN A 74 -8.87 6.68 7.33
CA GLN A 74 -7.93 7.43 6.49
C GLN A 74 -8.29 7.24 5.01
N PRO A 75 -8.70 8.30 4.29
CA PRO A 75 -8.90 8.25 2.85
C PRO A 75 -7.63 7.83 2.11
N PHE A 76 -7.78 7.12 0.98
CA PHE A 76 -6.64 6.73 0.15
C PHE A 76 -5.83 7.95 -0.33
N ALA A 77 -6.52 9.05 -0.64
CA ALA A 77 -5.89 10.31 -1.05
C ALA A 77 -4.90 10.86 0.00
N ASP A 78 -5.24 10.76 1.28
CA ASP A 78 -4.38 11.25 2.37
C ASP A 78 -3.15 10.34 2.54
N LEU A 79 -3.32 9.02 2.41
CA LEU A 79 -2.20 8.07 2.38
C LEU A 79 -1.26 8.35 1.22
N PHE A 80 -1.82 8.58 0.03
CA PHE A 80 -1.07 8.85 -1.19
C PHE A 80 -0.31 10.17 -1.09
N ALA A 81 -0.92 11.24 -0.59
CA ALA A 81 -0.26 12.52 -0.38
C ALA A 81 0.93 12.39 0.58
N HIS A 82 0.75 11.70 1.72
CA HIS A 82 1.84 11.46 2.67
C HIS A 82 2.98 10.64 2.05
N PHE A 83 2.65 9.63 1.23
CA PHE A 83 3.63 8.86 0.47
C PHE A 83 4.46 9.72 -0.50
N LEU A 84 3.82 10.66 -1.21
CA LEU A 84 4.52 11.58 -2.11
C LEU A 84 5.46 12.56 -1.38
N ASP A 85 5.21 12.83 -0.11
CA ASP A 85 5.99 13.74 0.73
C ASP A 85 7.17 13.03 1.42
N GLU A 86 7.00 11.79 1.85
CA GLU A 86 8.02 11.03 2.60
C GLU A 86 8.97 10.25 1.69
N VAL A 87 8.46 9.67 0.60
CA VAL A 87 9.22 8.75 -0.25
C VAL A 87 9.73 9.47 -1.50
N ASP A 88 11.01 9.28 -1.82
CA ASP A 88 11.58 9.74 -3.10
C ASP A 88 11.02 8.91 -4.27
N THR A 89 9.84 9.31 -4.72
CA THR A 89 9.06 8.68 -5.80
C THR A 89 9.78 8.67 -7.14
N ALA A 90 10.81 9.52 -7.32
CA ALA A 90 11.65 9.48 -8.50
C ALA A 90 12.45 8.18 -8.64
N GLN A 91 12.69 7.46 -7.53
CA GLN A 91 13.39 6.18 -7.51
C GLN A 91 12.46 4.96 -7.53
N VAL A 92 11.17 5.14 -7.22
CA VAL A 92 10.20 4.04 -7.13
C VAL A 92 10.02 3.39 -8.50
N SER A 93 10.38 2.11 -8.59
CA SER A 93 10.33 1.34 -9.83
C SER A 93 9.16 0.33 -9.89
N ALA A 94 8.62 -0.04 -8.73
CA ALA A 94 7.46 -0.92 -8.60
C ALA A 94 6.48 -0.39 -7.54
N LEU A 95 5.19 -0.38 -7.89
CA LEU A 95 4.10 0.07 -7.02
C LEU A 95 2.95 -0.94 -7.04
N VAL A 96 2.39 -1.20 -5.86
CA VAL A 96 1.20 -2.04 -5.66
C VAL A 96 0.13 -1.17 -5.02
N VAL A 97 -1.01 -1.02 -5.68
CA VAL A 97 -2.22 -0.42 -5.11
C VAL A 97 -3.11 -1.55 -4.63
N GLY A 98 -3.29 -1.65 -3.32
CA GLY A 98 -4.17 -2.62 -2.70
C GLY A 98 -5.56 -2.08 -2.43
N CYS A 99 -6.19 -2.56 -1.35
CA CYS A 99 -7.48 -2.06 -0.90
C CYS A 99 -7.51 -0.53 -0.82
N TRP A 100 -8.48 0.09 -1.50
CA TRP A 100 -8.61 1.55 -1.59
C TRP A 100 -9.67 2.14 -0.66
N GLY A 101 -10.45 1.31 0.04
CA GLY A 101 -11.41 1.76 1.06
C GLY A 101 -12.61 2.58 0.54
N GLU A 102 -12.66 2.82 -0.76
CA GLU A 102 -13.71 3.51 -1.51
C GLU A 102 -14.57 2.51 -2.30
N GLU A 103 -15.71 2.97 -2.83
CA GLU A 103 -16.62 2.16 -3.64
C GLU A 103 -15.92 1.61 -4.88
N THR A 104 -15.16 2.45 -5.59
CA THR A 104 -14.48 2.07 -6.85
C THR A 104 -13.01 2.45 -6.85
N GLY A 105 -12.23 1.81 -7.73
CA GLY A 105 -10.83 2.18 -7.96
C GLY A 105 -10.60 3.54 -8.65
N GLN A 106 -11.64 4.33 -8.92
CA GLN A 106 -11.49 5.59 -9.67
C GLN A 106 -10.60 6.61 -8.96
N GLY A 107 -10.77 6.83 -7.65
CA GLY A 107 -9.97 7.79 -6.88
C GLY A 107 -8.46 7.49 -6.93
N PRO A 108 -8.02 6.28 -6.54
CA PRO A 108 -6.62 5.87 -6.67
C PRO A 108 -6.06 5.96 -8.09
N ARG A 109 -6.86 5.60 -9.11
CA ARG A 109 -6.47 5.69 -10.51
C ARG A 109 -6.24 7.13 -10.95
N ASP A 110 -7.16 8.03 -10.62
CA ASP A 110 -7.08 9.45 -11.00
C ASP A 110 -5.88 10.13 -10.33
N LEU A 111 -5.62 9.84 -9.04
CA LEU A 111 -4.45 10.33 -8.30
C LEU A 111 -3.12 9.88 -8.94
N LEU A 112 -3.02 8.60 -9.33
CA LEU A 112 -1.82 8.10 -10.00
C LEU A 112 -1.59 8.76 -11.35
N VAL A 113 -2.65 8.98 -12.13
CA VAL A 113 -2.56 9.66 -13.43
C VAL A 113 -2.15 11.12 -13.25
N GLU A 114 -2.75 11.83 -12.30
CA GLU A 114 -2.47 13.23 -11.99
C GLU A 114 -1.01 13.46 -11.60
N HIS A 115 -0.43 12.52 -10.85
CA HIS A 115 0.94 12.61 -10.33
C HIS A 115 1.95 11.71 -11.07
N ALA A 116 1.63 11.27 -12.30
CA ALA A 116 2.48 10.36 -13.04
C ALA A 116 3.90 10.90 -13.28
N ASP A 117 4.06 12.23 -13.37
CA ASP A 117 5.34 12.93 -13.51
C ASP A 117 6.28 12.72 -12.30
N ARG A 118 5.73 12.41 -11.12
CA ARG A 118 6.48 12.11 -9.90
C ARG A 118 7.12 10.72 -9.91
N PHE A 119 6.75 9.85 -10.86
CA PHE A 119 7.18 8.45 -10.94
C PHE A 119 7.99 8.11 -12.22
N PRO A 120 9.06 8.86 -12.56
CA PRO A 120 9.83 8.64 -13.79
C PRO A 120 10.51 7.25 -13.88
N ALA A 121 10.76 6.61 -12.73
CA ALA A 121 11.37 5.29 -12.66
C ALA A 121 10.37 4.12 -12.64
N LEU A 122 9.06 4.37 -12.54
CA LEU A 122 8.05 3.31 -12.43
C LEU A 122 7.99 2.45 -13.70
N ARG A 123 8.09 1.14 -13.53
CA ARG A 123 8.03 0.11 -14.60
C ARG A 123 7.06 -1.02 -14.30
N ALA A 124 6.65 -1.16 -13.05
CA ALA A 124 5.71 -2.18 -12.62
C ALA A 124 4.62 -1.54 -11.75
N LEU A 125 3.37 -1.65 -12.20
CA LEU A 125 2.20 -1.21 -11.44
C LEU A 125 1.23 -2.38 -11.31
N PHE A 126 0.98 -2.81 -10.08
CA PHE A 126 -0.17 -3.67 -9.77
C PHE A 126 -1.29 -2.76 -9.28
N PHE A 127 -2.42 -2.77 -9.97
CA PHE A 127 -3.61 -2.00 -9.55
C PHE A 127 -4.75 -2.94 -9.12
N GLY A 128 -5.09 -2.92 -7.83
CA GLY A 128 -6.16 -3.74 -7.25
C GLY A 128 -5.69 -5.05 -6.62
N GLU A 129 -4.68 -5.00 -5.74
CA GLU A 129 -4.33 -6.13 -4.87
C GLU A 129 -5.32 -6.20 -3.69
N PHE A 130 -6.26 -7.14 -3.74
CA PHE A 130 -7.16 -7.43 -2.63
C PHE A 130 -6.99 -8.88 -2.19
N VAL A 131 -6.96 -9.10 -0.88
CA VAL A 131 -7.13 -10.44 -0.31
C VAL A 131 -8.61 -10.69 0.03
N GLN A 132 -8.99 -11.97 0.15
CA GLN A 132 -10.37 -12.38 0.44
C GLN A 132 -10.91 -11.75 1.72
N GLU A 133 -10.06 -11.55 2.73
CA GLU A 133 -10.40 -10.89 3.99
C GLU A 133 -10.74 -9.40 3.83
N GLU A 134 -10.24 -8.74 2.77
CA GLU A 134 -10.51 -7.32 2.50
C GLU A 134 -11.79 -7.15 1.65
N ALA A 135 -11.90 -7.92 0.57
CA ALA A 135 -13.08 -7.97 -0.28
C ALA A 135 -13.14 -9.28 -1.07
N GLU A 136 -14.34 -9.83 -1.22
CA GLU A 136 -14.58 -10.87 -2.22
C GLU A 136 -14.41 -10.29 -3.63
N VAL A 137 -13.90 -11.10 -4.57
CA VAL A 137 -13.66 -10.65 -5.96
C VAL A 137 -14.92 -10.08 -6.62
N SER A 138 -16.10 -10.60 -6.29
CA SER A 138 -17.39 -10.10 -6.78
C SER A 138 -17.80 -8.72 -6.24
N TRP A 139 -17.13 -8.23 -5.21
CA TRP A 139 -17.42 -6.96 -4.54
C TRP A 139 -16.39 -5.88 -4.89
N ILE A 140 -15.34 -6.21 -5.64
CA ILE A 140 -14.31 -5.25 -6.06
C ILE A 140 -14.82 -4.50 -7.28
N GLU A 141 -15.25 -3.25 -7.09
CA GLU A 141 -15.63 -2.39 -8.21
C GLU A 141 -14.39 -1.73 -8.85
N GLN A 142 -13.99 -2.28 -9.99
CA GLN A 142 -12.92 -1.73 -10.80
C GLN A 142 -13.34 -0.43 -11.50
N CYS A 143 -12.37 0.26 -12.09
CA CYS A 143 -12.60 1.41 -12.97
C CYS A 143 -11.97 1.18 -14.34
N ASP A 144 -12.11 2.15 -15.25
CA ASP A 144 -11.35 2.14 -16.49
C ASP A 144 -9.86 2.37 -16.21
N VAL A 145 -9.05 1.32 -16.37
CA VAL A 145 -7.60 1.37 -16.11
C VAL A 145 -6.78 1.85 -17.32
N ALA A 146 -7.40 2.08 -18.49
CA ALA A 146 -6.67 2.52 -19.68
C ALA A 146 -5.85 3.81 -19.48
N PRO A 147 -6.31 4.82 -18.71
CA PRO A 147 -5.50 6.00 -18.41
C PRO A 147 -4.17 5.70 -17.70
N LEU A 148 -4.11 4.64 -16.87
CA LEU A 148 -2.87 4.24 -16.20
C LEU A 148 -1.82 3.77 -17.21
N LEU A 149 -2.24 3.02 -18.23
CA LEU A 149 -1.34 2.55 -19.29
C LEU A 149 -0.81 3.72 -20.14
N ALA A 150 -1.63 4.75 -20.35
CA ALA A 150 -1.21 5.96 -21.04
C ALA A 150 -0.23 6.81 -20.21
N ALA A 151 -0.46 6.89 -18.89
CA ALA A 151 0.37 7.64 -17.95
C ALA A 151 1.72 6.94 -17.65
N PHE A 152 1.74 5.61 -17.63
CA PHE A 152 2.92 4.80 -17.34
C PHE A 152 3.26 3.86 -18.52
N PRO A 153 3.76 4.37 -19.66
CA PRO A 153 3.95 3.60 -20.88
C PRO A 153 5.21 2.72 -20.89
N ARG A 154 5.98 2.66 -19.80
CA ARG A 154 7.31 2.05 -19.73
C ARG A 154 7.31 0.70 -19.06
#